data_AF-A0A969QLV9-F1
#
_entry.id   AF-A0A969QLV9-F1
#
_cell.length_a   1.000
_cell.length_b   1.000
_cell.length_c   1.000
_cell.angle_alpha   90.00
_cell.angle_beta   90.00
_cell.angle_gamma   90.00
#
_symmetry.space_group_name_H-M   'P 1'
#
loop_
_entity.id
_entity.type
_entity.pdbx_description
1 polymer ?
#
loop_
_entity_poly.entity_id
_entity_poly.type
_entity_poly.pdbx_seq_one_letter_code
_entity_poly.pdbx_strand_id
1 'polypeptide(L)'
;MYKPFLNHLEQSLFQRFDLQSRPIPAGLEHQVSDRGRSPATIQSWSYECPEFRKIRYTYIDAGASAQIFNSVIYPNPQYRLPLLGIDFLSFGQVKNLIVMDFQPLFQDEAYLAKYIYPLKTLHDQYPDLAQNLEMKFYDANQYFSKYLLFAKTDPETVKTRVFEAFKDYLNLYWQMLAEAEPLHDPEDTQQIVKAQKDYDQYSADRDPASGLFSSYFGHEWSERFLYGFLFEDAVPLASAAKR
;
A
#
# COMPACT_ATOMS: atom_id res chain seq x y z
N MET A 1 1.41 6.98 -16.24
CA MET A 1 2.71 6.35 -15.94
C MET A 1 2.54 4.95 -15.35
N TYR A 2 1.71 4.79 -14.29
CA TYR A 2 1.62 3.53 -13.55
C TYR A 2 0.53 2.55 -14.01
N LYS A 3 -0.22 2.84 -15.09
CA LYS A 3 -1.20 1.89 -15.67
C LYS A 3 -0.65 0.47 -15.91
N PRO A 4 0.60 0.27 -16.39
CA PRO A 4 1.16 -1.08 -16.52
C PRO A 4 1.27 -1.84 -15.19
N PHE A 5 1.51 -1.14 -14.07
CA PHE A 5 1.57 -1.73 -12.73
C PHE A 5 0.19 -2.16 -12.25
N LEU A 6 -0.81 -1.29 -12.42
CA LEU A 6 -2.21 -1.61 -12.14
C LEU A 6 -2.66 -2.86 -12.91
N ASN A 7 -2.46 -2.86 -14.23
CA ASN A 7 -2.86 -3.99 -15.09
C ASN A 7 -2.15 -5.28 -14.68
N HIS A 8 -0.86 -5.21 -14.29
CA HIS A 8 -0.12 -6.39 -13.85
C HIS A 8 -0.58 -6.89 -12.49
N LEU A 9 -0.88 -5.99 -11.55
CA LEU A 9 -1.47 -6.36 -10.25
C LEU A 9 -2.80 -7.08 -10.45
N GLU A 10 -3.71 -6.47 -11.21
CA GLU A 10 -5.02 -7.05 -11.53
C GLU A 10 -4.86 -8.42 -12.19
N GLN A 11 -4.07 -8.51 -13.26
CA GLN A 11 -3.84 -9.78 -13.94
C GLN A 11 -3.30 -10.84 -12.97
N SER A 12 -2.32 -10.50 -12.14
CA SER A 12 -1.74 -11.44 -11.18
C SER A 12 -2.77 -11.88 -10.13
N LEU A 13 -3.61 -10.97 -9.64
CA LEU A 13 -4.62 -11.28 -8.63
C LEU A 13 -5.73 -12.17 -9.21
N PHE A 14 -6.36 -11.74 -10.31
CA PHE A 14 -7.49 -12.43 -10.92
C PHE A 14 -7.12 -13.79 -11.52
N GLN A 15 -5.85 -14.02 -11.87
CA GLN A 15 -5.38 -15.33 -12.32
C GLN A 15 -5.11 -16.32 -11.18
N ARG A 16 -4.90 -15.82 -9.95
CA ARG A 16 -4.42 -16.63 -8.82
C ARG A 16 -5.46 -16.88 -7.74
N PHE A 17 -6.39 -15.95 -7.54
CA PHE A 17 -7.30 -15.96 -6.41
C PHE A 17 -8.75 -15.84 -6.86
N ASP A 18 -9.66 -16.47 -6.11
CA ASP A 18 -11.11 -16.32 -6.29
C ASP A 18 -11.58 -15.01 -5.63
N LEU A 19 -11.33 -13.90 -6.32
CA LEU A 19 -11.59 -12.56 -5.78
C LEU A 19 -13.08 -12.24 -5.75
N GLN A 20 -13.52 -11.71 -4.61
CA GLN A 20 -14.83 -11.12 -4.41
C GLN A 20 -14.70 -9.61 -4.22
N SER A 21 -15.55 -8.83 -4.90
CA SER A 21 -15.55 -7.38 -4.74
C SER A 21 -15.98 -6.99 -3.33
N ARG A 22 -15.19 -6.16 -2.67
CA ARG A 22 -15.55 -5.55 -1.39
C ARG A 22 -16.27 -4.21 -1.61
N PRO A 23 -17.30 -3.88 -0.81
CA PRO A 23 -17.96 -2.58 -0.88
C PRO A 23 -16.99 -1.43 -0.65
N ILE A 24 -17.09 -0.40 -1.49
CA ILE A 24 -16.42 0.89 -1.33
C ILE A 24 -17.49 1.92 -0.98
N PRO A 25 -17.28 2.82 0.01
CA PRO A 25 -18.26 3.86 0.32
C PRO A 25 -18.56 4.73 -0.90
N ALA A 26 -19.84 5.07 -1.08
CA ALA A 26 -20.30 5.76 -2.29
C ALA A 26 -19.54 7.06 -2.57
N GLY A 27 -19.09 7.21 -3.81
CA GLY A 27 -18.32 8.34 -4.30
C GLY A 27 -16.82 8.27 -4.00
N LEU A 28 -16.31 7.14 -3.48
CA LEU A 28 -14.88 6.89 -3.26
C LEU A 28 -14.29 5.90 -4.28
N GLU A 29 -15.14 5.15 -4.98
CA GLU A 29 -14.77 4.23 -6.07
C GLU A 29 -14.27 4.97 -7.30
N HIS A 30 -14.84 6.14 -7.59
CA HIS A 30 -14.45 6.99 -8.69
C HIS A 30 -14.85 8.44 -8.43
N GLN A 31 -13.93 9.37 -8.67
CA GLN A 31 -14.21 10.80 -8.60
C GLN A 31 -13.40 11.54 -9.67
N VAL A 32 -14.04 12.50 -10.32
CA VAL A 32 -13.37 13.48 -11.19
C VAL A 32 -13.37 14.83 -10.49
N SER A 33 -12.27 15.56 -10.60
CA SER A 33 -12.15 16.90 -10.03
C SER A 33 -11.47 17.88 -10.99
N ASP A 34 -12.06 19.08 -11.07
CA ASP A 34 -11.52 20.22 -11.81
C ASP A 34 -10.82 21.24 -10.90
N ARG A 35 -10.60 20.94 -9.61
CA ARG A 35 -9.98 21.88 -8.65
C ARG A 35 -8.50 22.13 -8.89
N GLY A 36 -7.79 21.19 -9.53
CA GLY A 36 -6.36 21.27 -9.77
C GLY A 36 -5.99 22.12 -10.99
N ARG A 37 -4.68 22.24 -11.28
CA ARG A 37 -4.19 22.84 -12.54
C ARG A 37 -4.60 22.05 -13.78
N SER A 38 -4.93 20.77 -13.60
CA SER A 38 -5.43 19.86 -14.61
C SER A 38 -6.54 19.02 -13.97
N PRO A 39 -7.55 18.59 -14.75
CA PRO A 39 -8.52 17.63 -14.26
C PRO A 39 -7.81 16.40 -13.68
N ALA A 40 -8.28 15.96 -12.53
CA ALA A 40 -7.77 14.77 -11.85
C ALA A 40 -8.88 13.73 -11.74
N THR A 41 -8.58 12.50 -12.11
CA THR A 41 -9.44 11.35 -11.88
C THR A 41 -8.79 10.46 -10.83
N ILE A 42 -9.59 10.00 -9.86
CA ILE A 42 -9.22 8.91 -8.96
C ILE A 42 -10.14 7.73 -9.20
N GLN A 43 -9.58 6.54 -9.21
CA GLN A 43 -10.29 5.27 -9.25
C GLN A 43 -9.75 4.37 -8.15
N SER A 44 -10.65 3.68 -7.45
CA SER A 44 -10.32 2.82 -6.33
C SER A 44 -11.02 1.47 -6.48
N TRP A 45 -10.31 0.42 -6.09
CA TRP A 45 -10.79 -0.94 -6.15
C TRP A 45 -10.53 -1.64 -4.81
N SER A 46 -11.42 -2.57 -4.46
CA SER A 46 -11.34 -3.32 -3.21
C SER A 46 -11.84 -4.74 -3.43
N TYR A 47 -11.06 -5.72 -3.00
CA TYR A 47 -11.37 -7.14 -3.10
C TYR A 47 -11.04 -7.89 -1.81
N GLU A 48 -11.62 -9.06 -1.66
CA GLU A 48 -11.27 -10.08 -0.68
C GLU A 48 -11.29 -11.46 -1.30
N CYS A 49 -10.64 -12.41 -0.62
CA CYS A 49 -10.68 -13.83 -0.91
C CYS A 49 -10.25 -14.59 0.36
N PRO A 50 -10.28 -15.93 0.40
CA PRO A 50 -9.88 -16.69 1.58
C PRO A 50 -8.51 -16.30 2.16
N GLU A 51 -7.56 -15.95 1.30
CA GLU A 51 -6.18 -15.61 1.64
C GLU A 51 -5.99 -14.15 2.08
N PHE A 52 -6.87 -13.24 1.64
CA PHE A 52 -6.76 -11.80 1.87
C PHE A 52 -8.08 -11.21 2.35
N ARG A 53 -8.09 -10.65 3.57
CA ARG A 53 -9.28 -9.91 4.09
C ARG A 53 -9.52 -8.58 3.39
N LYS A 54 -8.49 -8.01 2.75
CA LYS A 54 -8.57 -6.73 2.04
C LYS A 54 -7.44 -6.65 1.03
N ILE A 55 -7.78 -6.38 -0.21
CA ILE A 55 -6.86 -5.96 -1.26
C ILE A 55 -7.40 -4.64 -1.75
N ARG A 56 -6.69 -3.54 -1.48
CA ARG A 56 -7.08 -2.23 -2.02
C ARG A 56 -6.01 -1.69 -2.93
N TYR A 57 -6.44 -1.03 -4.00
CA TYR A 57 -5.56 -0.24 -4.84
C TYR A 57 -6.30 0.95 -5.41
N THR A 58 -5.54 2.01 -5.65
CA THR A 58 -6.03 3.30 -6.11
C THR A 58 -5.10 3.84 -7.17
N TYR A 59 -5.69 4.37 -8.23
CA TYR A 59 -4.99 5.05 -9.30
C TYR A 59 -5.49 6.49 -9.42
N ILE A 60 -4.56 7.45 -9.40
CA ILE A 60 -4.86 8.86 -9.67
C ILE A 60 -4.18 9.27 -10.97
N ASP A 61 -4.97 9.87 -11.86
CA ASP A 61 -4.53 10.45 -13.11
C ASP A 61 -4.86 11.95 -13.12
N ALA A 62 -3.85 12.79 -12.90
CA ALA A 62 -3.93 14.25 -13.07
C ALA A 62 -3.07 14.71 -14.27
N GLY A 63 -3.00 13.88 -15.32
CA GLY A 63 -2.18 14.12 -16.50
C GLY A 63 -0.70 14.33 -16.17
N ALA A 64 -0.08 15.36 -16.75
CA ALA A 64 1.32 15.68 -16.52
C ALA A 64 1.60 16.25 -15.11
N SER A 65 0.56 16.64 -14.36
CA SER A 65 0.71 17.23 -13.03
C SER A 65 1.02 16.18 -11.97
N ALA A 66 0.28 15.07 -11.98
CA ALA A 66 0.52 13.95 -11.08
C ALA A 66 0.00 12.62 -11.63
N GLN A 67 0.66 11.54 -11.24
CA GLN A 67 0.18 10.16 -11.43
C GLN A 67 0.49 9.42 -10.14
N ILE A 68 -0.47 8.68 -9.57
CA ILE A 68 -0.25 7.94 -8.32
C ILE A 68 -0.81 6.53 -8.49
N PHE A 69 -0.07 5.54 -8.02
CA PHE A 69 -0.54 4.17 -7.85
C PHE A 69 -0.22 3.74 -6.42
N ASN A 70 -1.27 3.53 -5.63
CA ASN A 70 -1.18 3.07 -4.26
C ASN A 70 -1.86 1.71 -4.14
N SER A 71 -1.27 0.78 -3.41
CA SER A 71 -1.92 -0.49 -3.06
C SER A 71 -1.46 -0.96 -1.69
N VAL A 72 -2.39 -1.54 -0.94
CA VAL A 72 -2.06 -2.30 0.26
C VAL A 72 -2.85 -3.62 0.25
N ILE A 73 -2.13 -4.72 0.45
CA ILE A 73 -2.69 -6.06 0.56
C ILE A 73 -2.61 -6.51 2.01
N TYR A 74 -3.77 -6.81 2.59
CA TYR A 74 -3.95 -7.26 3.96
C TYR A 74 -4.23 -8.76 3.93
N PRO A 75 -3.28 -9.60 4.40
CA PRO A 75 -3.51 -11.02 4.62
C PRO A 75 -4.74 -11.27 5.47
N ASN A 76 -5.47 -12.34 5.19
CA ASN A 76 -6.42 -12.88 6.16
C ASN A 76 -5.68 -13.14 7.48
N PRO A 77 -6.23 -12.78 8.65
CA PRO A 77 -5.56 -12.95 9.94
C PRO A 77 -5.14 -14.38 10.28
N GLN A 78 -5.61 -15.40 9.55
CA GLN A 78 -5.07 -16.75 9.61
C GLN A 78 -3.63 -16.84 9.11
N TYR A 79 -3.17 -15.91 8.28
CA TYR A 79 -1.79 -15.88 7.79
C TYR A 79 -1.02 -14.77 8.50
N ARG A 80 0.09 -15.12 9.17
CA ARG A 80 0.99 -14.16 9.86
C ARG A 80 1.82 -13.28 8.91
N LEU A 81 1.45 -13.19 7.64
CA LEU A 81 2.23 -12.47 6.65
C LEU A 81 2.29 -10.96 6.96
N PRO A 82 3.36 -10.27 6.53
CA PRO A 82 3.40 -8.81 6.53
C PRO A 82 2.36 -8.26 5.54
N LEU A 83 2.04 -6.96 5.62
CA LEU A 83 1.24 -6.33 4.55
C LEU A 83 2.15 -6.08 3.34
N LEU A 84 1.62 -6.20 2.13
CA LEU A 84 2.32 -5.67 0.95
C LEU A 84 1.88 -4.22 0.74
N GLY A 85 2.80 -3.27 0.95
CA GLY A 85 2.58 -1.85 0.74
C GLY A 85 3.26 -1.35 -0.52
N ILE A 86 2.53 -0.64 -1.37
CA ILE A 86 3.00 -0.04 -2.62
C ILE A 86 2.52 1.40 -2.67
N ASP A 87 3.43 2.34 -2.87
CA ASP A 87 3.10 3.75 -3.06
C ASP A 87 4.04 4.39 -4.09
N PHE A 88 3.55 4.53 -5.32
CA PHE A 88 4.29 5.11 -6.44
C PHE A 88 3.68 6.45 -6.82
N LEU A 89 4.45 7.52 -6.63
CA LEU A 89 3.99 8.88 -6.84
C LEU A 89 4.86 9.56 -7.90
N SER A 90 4.23 10.14 -8.90
CA SER A 90 4.87 11.01 -9.88
C SER A 90 4.29 12.41 -9.70
N PHE A 91 5.14 13.40 -9.47
CA PHE A 91 4.76 14.81 -9.40
C PHE A 91 5.48 15.60 -10.49
N GLY A 92 4.74 16.10 -11.46
CA GLY A 92 5.30 16.63 -12.70
C GLY A 92 5.96 15.54 -13.56
N GLN A 93 6.89 15.95 -14.43
CA GLN A 93 7.61 15.03 -15.32
C GLN A 93 8.95 14.51 -14.77
N VAL A 94 9.38 14.96 -13.60
CA VAL A 94 10.77 14.75 -13.13
C VAL A 94 10.85 14.01 -11.79
N LYS A 95 9.88 14.19 -10.89
CA LYS A 95 9.97 13.69 -9.51
C LYS A 95 9.08 12.46 -9.35
N ASN A 96 9.69 11.28 -9.43
CA ASN A 96 9.03 10.03 -9.09
C ASN A 96 9.55 9.54 -7.74
N LEU A 97 8.65 9.26 -6.81
CA LEU A 97 8.94 8.66 -5.51
C LEU A 97 8.34 7.25 -5.50
N ILE A 98 9.15 6.26 -5.21
CA ILE A 98 8.79 4.85 -5.22
C ILE A 98 8.98 4.32 -3.81
N VAL A 99 7.91 3.78 -3.24
CA VAL A 99 7.92 3.03 -1.98
C VAL A 99 7.28 1.67 -2.23
N MET A 100 7.99 0.59 -1.91
CA MET A 100 7.45 -0.76 -1.95
C MET A 100 8.10 -1.61 -0.86
N ASP A 101 7.27 -2.30 -0.08
CA ASP A 101 7.75 -3.02 1.09
C ASP A 101 6.83 -4.16 1.53
N PHE A 102 7.42 -5.13 2.23
CA PHE A 102 6.70 -6.09 3.05
C PHE A 102 6.64 -5.52 4.47
N GLN A 103 5.57 -4.80 4.77
CA GLN A 103 5.40 -4.03 5.99
C GLN A 103 5.17 -4.94 7.20
N PRO A 104 6.15 -5.08 8.12
CA PRO A 104 6.07 -6.02 9.23
C PRO A 104 4.98 -5.62 10.23
N LEU A 105 4.15 -6.59 10.62
CA LEU A 105 3.16 -6.40 11.69
C LEU A 105 3.79 -6.40 13.08
N PHE A 106 4.92 -7.09 13.23
CA PHE A 106 5.63 -7.25 14.49
C PHE A 106 7.13 -7.01 14.29
N GLN A 107 7.80 -6.57 15.34
CA GLN A 107 9.25 -6.24 15.33
C GLN A 107 10.09 -7.24 16.13
N ASP A 108 9.49 -8.32 16.63
CA ASP A 108 10.26 -9.37 17.30
C ASP A 108 11.14 -10.13 16.30
N GLU A 109 12.32 -10.56 16.77
CA GLU A 109 13.33 -11.17 15.92
C GLU A 109 12.83 -12.44 15.20
N ALA A 110 11.97 -13.22 15.84
CA ALA A 110 11.44 -14.44 15.23
C ALA A 110 10.54 -14.12 14.02
N TYR A 111 9.68 -13.11 14.14
CA TYR A 111 8.87 -12.60 13.03
C TYR A 111 9.74 -12.04 11.90
N LEU A 112 10.69 -11.18 12.24
CA LEU A 112 11.57 -10.55 11.25
C LEU A 112 12.43 -11.60 10.51
N ALA A 113 12.99 -12.57 11.23
CA ALA A 113 13.78 -13.64 10.63
C ALA A 113 12.95 -14.49 9.66
N LYS A 114 11.68 -14.76 9.98
CA LYS A 114 10.81 -15.58 9.15
C LYS A 114 10.26 -14.84 7.92
N TYR A 115 9.81 -13.59 8.09
CA TYR A 115 9.02 -12.91 7.06
C TYR A 115 9.76 -11.74 6.39
N ILE A 116 10.75 -11.14 7.05
CA ILE A 116 11.41 -9.94 6.54
C ILE A 116 12.81 -10.24 6.01
N TYR A 117 13.59 -11.08 6.69
CA TYR A 117 14.97 -11.39 6.27
C TYR A 117 15.07 -12.08 4.90
N PRO A 118 14.12 -12.95 4.48
CA PRO A 118 14.12 -13.48 3.13
C PRO A 118 14.05 -12.41 2.04
N LEU A 119 13.44 -11.25 2.31
CA LEU A 119 13.34 -10.14 1.37
C LEU A 119 14.71 -9.57 0.96
N LYS A 120 15.74 -9.74 1.81
CA LYS A 120 17.09 -9.22 1.56
C LYS A 120 17.64 -9.63 0.20
N THR A 121 17.53 -10.92 -0.13
CA THR A 121 18.10 -11.46 -1.37
C THR A 121 17.52 -10.79 -2.60
N LEU A 122 16.23 -10.46 -2.55
CA LEU A 122 15.56 -9.76 -3.63
C LEU A 122 15.88 -8.27 -3.62
N HIS A 123 15.81 -7.63 -2.45
CA HIS A 123 16.16 -6.23 -2.25
C HIS A 123 17.56 -5.89 -2.79
N ASP A 124 18.55 -6.75 -2.53
CA ASP A 124 19.94 -6.53 -2.97
C ASP A 124 20.11 -6.54 -4.50
N GLN A 125 19.11 -7.01 -5.27
CA GLN A 125 19.10 -6.97 -6.75
C GLN A 125 18.68 -5.59 -7.31
N TYR A 126 18.16 -4.72 -6.45
CA TYR A 126 17.63 -3.41 -6.79
C TYR A 126 18.31 -2.28 -6.00
N PRO A 127 19.64 -2.18 -5.99
CA PRO A 127 20.36 -1.16 -5.20
C PRO A 127 20.02 0.27 -5.65
N ASP A 128 19.63 0.45 -6.91
CA ASP A 128 19.15 1.72 -7.47
C ASP A 128 17.82 2.20 -6.88
N LEU A 129 17.03 1.26 -6.33
CA LEU A 129 15.72 1.51 -5.71
C LEU A 129 15.79 1.52 -4.17
N ALA A 130 16.93 1.22 -3.57
CA ALA A 130 17.18 1.17 -2.13
C ALA A 130 18.03 2.35 -1.67
N GLN A 131 17.53 3.57 -1.87
CA GLN A 131 18.28 4.79 -1.56
C GLN A 131 18.15 5.14 -0.07
N ASN A 132 19.19 5.73 0.52
CA ASN A 132 19.16 6.21 1.90
C ASN A 132 18.41 7.56 2.01
N LEU A 133 17.11 7.53 1.73
CA LEU A 133 16.23 8.69 1.83
C LEU A 133 15.64 8.78 3.24
N GLU A 134 15.56 9.99 3.78
CA GLU A 134 14.94 10.26 5.06
C GLU A 134 13.41 10.10 4.99
N MET A 135 12.84 9.27 5.87
CA MET A 135 11.40 9.23 6.13
C MET A 135 11.01 10.39 7.04
N LYS A 136 10.30 11.37 6.48
CA LYS A 136 9.93 12.59 7.22
C LYS A 136 8.70 12.46 8.10
N PHE A 137 7.75 11.62 7.67
CA PHE A 137 6.42 11.52 8.28
C PHE A 137 6.24 10.21 9.04
N TYR A 138 6.92 9.16 8.61
CA TYR A 138 6.87 7.85 9.23
C TYR A 138 8.10 7.60 10.11
N ASP A 139 7.89 6.84 11.18
CA ASP A 139 8.97 6.18 11.91
C ASP A 139 9.39 4.94 11.11
N ALA A 140 10.64 4.92 10.63
CA ALA A 140 11.20 3.83 9.86
C ALA A 140 11.25 2.49 10.63
N ASN A 141 11.07 2.52 11.96
CA ASN A 141 11.05 1.31 12.81
C ASN A 141 9.63 0.81 13.12
N GLN A 142 8.58 1.45 12.57
CA GLN A 142 7.20 1.06 12.78
C GLN A 142 6.53 0.76 11.42
N TYR A 143 6.21 -0.52 11.20
CA TYR A 143 5.59 -1.04 9.97
C TYR A 143 6.38 -0.85 8.67
N PHE A 144 7.67 -0.53 8.76
CA PHE A 144 8.59 -0.59 7.63
C PHE A 144 9.68 -1.63 7.90
N SER A 145 10.03 -2.36 6.85
CA SER A 145 11.11 -3.32 6.86
C SER A 145 12.43 -2.62 6.57
N LYS A 146 13.54 -3.18 7.06
CA LYS A 146 14.89 -2.71 6.70
C LYS A 146 15.28 -2.99 5.23
N TYR A 147 14.40 -3.65 4.47
CA TYR A 147 14.58 -3.97 3.06
C TYR A 147 13.51 -3.32 2.19
N LEU A 148 12.98 -2.17 2.64
CA LEU A 148 12.10 -1.36 1.82
C LEU A 148 12.82 -0.88 0.57
N LEU A 149 12.12 -0.87 -0.57
CA LEU A 149 12.54 -0.06 -1.70
C LEU A 149 12.01 1.34 -1.51
N PHE A 150 12.93 2.30 -1.35
CA PHE A 150 12.63 3.71 -1.22
C PHE A 150 13.55 4.53 -2.10
N ALA A 151 13.01 5.08 -3.18
CA ALA A 151 13.84 5.79 -4.17
C ALA A 151 13.14 6.99 -4.79
N LYS A 152 13.96 7.98 -5.14
CA LYS A 152 13.60 9.02 -6.11
C LYS A 152 14.24 8.66 -7.43
N THR A 153 13.44 8.59 -8.49
CA THR A 153 13.93 8.12 -9.78
C THR A 153 13.27 8.80 -10.98
N ASP A 154 13.79 8.55 -12.18
CA ASP A 154 13.31 9.10 -13.44
C ASP A 154 12.23 8.21 -14.12
N PRO A 155 11.46 8.75 -15.07
CA PRO A 155 10.40 8.00 -15.74
C PRO A 155 10.85 6.72 -16.49
N GLU A 156 12.08 6.65 -16.98
CA GLU A 156 12.57 5.46 -17.71
C GLU A 156 12.92 4.34 -16.72
N THR A 157 13.55 4.68 -15.60
CA THR A 157 13.78 3.74 -14.50
C THR A 157 12.46 3.20 -13.94
N VAL A 158 11.40 4.03 -13.85
CA VAL A 158 10.06 3.57 -13.46
C VAL A 158 9.52 2.50 -14.42
N LYS A 159 9.58 2.72 -15.73
CA LYS A 159 9.04 1.79 -16.73
C LYS A 159 9.81 0.47 -16.81
N THR A 160 11.07 0.47 -16.39
CA THR A 160 11.99 -0.67 -16.52
C THR A 160 12.24 -1.30 -15.15
N ARG A 161 13.21 -0.77 -14.39
CA ARG A 161 13.70 -1.34 -13.13
C ARG A 161 12.63 -1.42 -12.04
N VAL A 162 11.82 -0.38 -11.87
CA VAL A 162 10.74 -0.42 -10.86
C VAL A 162 9.67 -1.43 -11.24
N PHE A 163 9.37 -1.57 -12.53
CA PHE A 163 8.39 -2.56 -12.99
C PHE A 163 8.90 -4.00 -12.87
N GLU A 164 10.20 -4.24 -13.09
CA GLU A 164 10.84 -5.52 -12.78
C GLU A 164 10.78 -5.83 -11.28
N ALA A 165 11.23 -4.90 -10.43
CA ALA A 165 11.17 -5.04 -8.97
C ALA A 165 9.76 -5.34 -8.48
N PHE A 166 8.76 -4.62 -9.00
CA PHE A 166 7.36 -4.81 -8.67
C PHE A 166 6.88 -6.24 -8.93
N LYS A 167 7.23 -6.80 -10.09
CA LYS A 167 6.86 -8.18 -10.44
C LYS A 167 7.52 -9.19 -9.52
N ASP A 168 8.80 -9.00 -9.21
CA ASP A 168 9.53 -9.93 -8.36
C ASP A 168 9.04 -9.87 -6.92
N TYR A 169 8.76 -8.68 -6.39
CA TYR A 169 8.20 -8.51 -5.04
C TYR A 169 6.81 -9.15 -4.95
N LEU A 170 5.95 -8.97 -5.96
CA LEU A 170 4.66 -9.68 -6.01
C LEU A 170 4.86 -11.20 -6.03
N ASN A 171 5.75 -11.71 -6.88
CA ASN A 171 6.01 -13.14 -6.97
C ASN A 171 6.53 -13.72 -5.64
N LEU A 172 7.46 -13.02 -4.97
CA LEU A 172 7.94 -13.44 -3.65
C LEU A 172 6.82 -13.43 -2.62
N TYR A 173 5.95 -12.41 -2.62
CA TYR A 173 4.82 -12.33 -1.70
C TYR A 173 3.83 -13.49 -1.92
N TRP A 174 3.56 -13.86 -3.18
CA TRP A 174 2.75 -15.02 -3.50
C TRP A 174 3.39 -16.35 -3.07
N GLN A 175 4.71 -16.48 -3.22
CA GLN A 175 5.45 -17.65 -2.74
C GLN A 175 5.35 -17.77 -1.22
N MET A 176 5.57 -16.68 -0.49
CA MET A 176 5.44 -16.63 0.95
C MET A 176 4.03 -17.02 1.42
N LEU A 177 2.99 -16.60 0.70
CA LEU A 177 1.62 -17.02 0.97
C LEU A 177 1.39 -18.50 0.71
N ALA A 178 1.87 -19.03 -0.43
CA ALA A 178 1.71 -20.43 -0.76
C ALA A 178 2.40 -21.38 0.24
N GLU A 179 3.48 -20.90 0.88
CA GLU A 179 4.23 -21.62 1.92
C GLU A 179 3.70 -21.33 3.34
N ALA A 180 2.74 -20.42 3.50
CA ALA A 180 2.22 -20.05 4.81
C ALA A 180 1.16 -21.05 5.29
N GLU A 181 1.43 -21.65 6.44
CA GLU A 181 0.43 -22.46 7.14
C GLU A 181 -0.59 -21.56 7.86
N PRO A 182 -1.90 -21.77 7.66
CA PRO A 182 -2.94 -21.05 8.38
C PRO A 182 -2.84 -21.29 9.88
N LEU A 183 -3.01 -20.23 10.66
CA LEU A 183 -3.18 -20.29 12.09
C LEU A 183 -4.58 -20.82 12.44
N HIS A 184 -4.62 -21.68 13.46
CA HIS A 184 -5.84 -22.26 13.96
C HIS A 184 -6.22 -21.75 15.36
N ASP A 185 -5.30 -21.11 16.08
CA ASP A 185 -5.56 -20.53 17.39
C ASP A 185 -6.28 -19.18 17.26
N PRO A 186 -7.48 -19.02 17.86
CA PRO A 186 -8.17 -17.73 17.90
C PRO A 186 -7.33 -16.60 18.50
N GLU A 187 -6.49 -16.86 19.49
CA GLU A 187 -5.65 -15.83 20.13
C GLU A 187 -4.61 -15.28 19.15
N ASP A 188 -3.96 -16.14 18.37
CA ASP A 188 -3.00 -15.73 17.34
C ASP A 188 -3.68 -14.86 16.27
N THR A 189 -4.85 -15.27 15.79
CA THR A 189 -5.60 -14.50 14.78
C THR A 189 -6.06 -13.14 15.33
N GLN A 190 -6.46 -13.07 16.60
CA GLN A 190 -6.82 -11.81 17.26
C GLN A 190 -5.65 -10.83 17.37
N GLN A 191 -4.45 -11.32 17.68
CA GLN A 191 -3.24 -10.49 17.70
C GLN A 191 -2.95 -9.88 16.33
N ILE A 192 -3.13 -10.64 15.25
CA ILE A 192 -2.91 -10.17 13.88
C ILE A 192 -3.99 -9.17 13.46
N VAL A 193 -5.26 -9.43 13.78
CA VAL A 193 -6.34 -8.45 13.58
C VAL A 193 -6.00 -7.14 14.27
N LYS A 194 -5.55 -7.19 15.52
CA LYS A 194 -5.16 -5.99 16.26
C LYS A 194 -3.99 -5.27 15.57
N ALA A 195 -2.93 -5.99 15.19
CA ALA A 195 -1.76 -5.41 14.55
C ALA A 195 -2.10 -4.72 13.20
N GLN A 196 -3.01 -5.29 12.41
CA GLN A 196 -3.50 -4.67 11.17
C GLN A 196 -4.35 -3.41 11.42
N LYS A 197 -5.13 -3.39 12.50
CA LYS A 197 -5.89 -2.18 12.91
C LYS A 197 -4.97 -1.08 13.41
N ASP A 198 -3.97 -1.45 14.21
CA ASP A 198 -2.94 -0.54 14.70
C ASP A 198 -2.14 0.04 13.52
N TYR A 199 -1.86 -0.77 12.48
CA TYR A 199 -1.27 -0.30 11.22
C TYR A 199 -2.15 0.76 10.53
N ASP A 200 -3.46 0.52 10.40
CA ASP A 200 -4.39 1.47 9.78
C ASP A 200 -4.38 2.80 10.56
N GLN A 201 -4.45 2.74 11.89
CA GLN A 201 -4.40 3.93 12.75
C GLN A 201 -3.08 4.70 12.59
N TYR A 202 -1.95 4.00 12.72
CA TYR A 202 -0.61 4.59 12.57
C TYR A 202 -0.44 5.25 11.20
N SER A 203 -0.89 4.57 10.15
CA SER A 203 -0.76 5.05 8.78
C SER A 203 -1.65 6.26 8.52
N ALA A 204 -2.89 6.28 9.03
CA ALA A 204 -3.79 7.42 8.93
C ALA A 204 -3.26 8.66 9.67
N ASP A 205 -2.67 8.49 10.85
CA ASP A 205 -2.12 9.59 11.65
C ASP A 205 -0.88 10.24 11.02
N ARG A 206 -0.19 9.51 10.14
CA ARG A 206 1.07 9.93 9.52
C ARG A 206 1.00 10.16 8.01
N ASP A 207 -0.14 9.88 7.38
CA ASP A 207 -0.28 9.94 5.93
C ASP A 207 0.01 11.35 5.37
N PRO A 208 1.12 11.54 4.63
CA PRO A 208 1.44 12.83 4.03
C PRO A 208 0.55 13.16 2.83
N ALA A 209 -0.23 12.20 2.31
CA ALA A 209 -1.07 12.39 1.14
C ALA A 209 -2.36 13.18 1.43
N SER A 210 -2.71 13.41 2.70
CA SER A 210 -3.86 14.24 3.10
C SER A 210 -3.90 15.61 2.42
N GLY A 211 -2.76 16.30 2.33
CA GLY A 211 -2.66 17.60 1.65
C GLY A 211 -2.80 17.49 0.12
N LEU A 212 -2.27 16.41 -0.45
CA LEU A 212 -2.36 16.12 -1.88
C LEU A 212 -3.80 15.83 -2.30
N PHE A 213 -4.47 14.88 -1.62
CA PHE A 213 -5.88 14.58 -1.86
C PHE A 213 -6.75 15.82 -1.66
N SER A 214 -6.50 16.61 -0.59
CA SER A 214 -7.28 17.82 -0.32
C SER A 214 -7.15 18.86 -1.44
N SER A 215 -5.98 18.97 -2.07
CA SER A 215 -5.76 19.90 -3.19
C SER A 215 -6.55 19.52 -4.45
N TYR A 216 -6.74 18.22 -4.70
CA TYR A 216 -7.49 17.74 -5.86
C TYR A 216 -8.96 17.55 -5.55
N PHE A 217 -9.34 16.88 -4.46
CA PHE A 217 -10.72 16.44 -4.21
C PHE A 217 -11.42 17.22 -3.09
N GLY A 218 -10.68 18.05 -2.35
CA GLY A 218 -11.18 18.80 -1.20
C GLY A 218 -11.10 18.04 0.10
N HIS A 219 -11.13 18.80 1.19
CA HIS A 219 -10.89 18.29 2.54
C HIS A 219 -11.89 17.21 2.96
N GLU A 220 -13.19 17.47 2.86
CA GLU A 220 -14.24 16.53 3.29
C GLU A 220 -14.17 15.19 2.55
N TRP A 221 -13.97 15.22 1.23
CA TRP A 221 -13.78 14.01 0.43
C TRP A 221 -12.51 13.26 0.85
N SER A 222 -11.42 13.99 1.09
CA SER A 222 -10.13 13.40 1.47
C SER A 222 -10.19 12.73 2.85
N GLU A 223 -10.89 13.33 3.81
CA GLU A 223 -11.09 12.72 5.13
C GLU A 223 -11.91 11.43 5.02
N ARG A 224 -12.99 11.45 4.24
CA ARG A 224 -13.80 10.25 3.95
C ARG A 224 -12.97 9.18 3.23
N PHE A 225 -12.09 9.57 2.33
CA PHE A 225 -11.23 8.63 1.62
C PHE A 225 -10.18 8.00 2.54
N LEU A 226 -9.57 8.79 3.41
CA LEU A 226 -8.57 8.33 4.37
C LEU A 226 -9.16 7.32 5.36
N TYR A 227 -10.23 7.69 6.07
CA TYR A 227 -10.81 6.88 7.15
C TYR A 227 -11.91 5.92 6.70
N GLY A 228 -12.50 6.12 5.52
CA GLY A 228 -13.54 5.25 4.98
C GLY A 228 -13.04 4.22 3.97
N PHE A 229 -11.81 4.35 3.46
CA PHE A 229 -11.28 3.46 2.43
C PHE A 229 -9.81 3.08 2.65
N LEU A 230 -8.88 4.04 2.72
CA LEU A 230 -7.45 3.73 2.84
C LEU A 230 -7.13 3.00 4.15
N PHE A 231 -7.64 3.52 5.26
CA PHE A 231 -7.40 3.01 6.61
C PHE A 231 -8.73 2.90 7.35
N GLU A 232 -9.61 2.02 6.87
CA GLU A 232 -10.99 1.87 7.34
C GLU A 232 -11.12 1.49 8.82
N ASP A 233 -10.07 0.92 9.42
CA ASP A 233 -10.03 0.59 10.85
C ASP A 233 -9.52 1.76 11.73
N ALA A 234 -9.05 2.86 11.12
CA ALA A 234 -8.57 4.04 11.83
C ALA A 234 -9.71 4.97 12.26
N VAL A 235 -9.49 5.72 13.34
CA VAL A 235 -10.44 6.69 13.88
C VAL A 235 -9.84 8.09 13.82
N PRO A 236 -10.54 9.11 13.29
CA PRO A 236 -10.06 10.49 13.31
C PRO A 236 -9.80 10.99 14.73
N LEU A 237 -8.66 11.64 14.95
CA LEU A 237 -8.28 12.21 16.26
C LEU A 237 -9.37 13.13 16.85
N ALA A 238 -10.08 13.89 16.00
CA ALA A 238 -11.17 14.77 16.42
C ALA A 238 -12.41 14.02 16.98
N SER A 239 -12.56 12.73 16.68
CA SER A 239 -13.65 11.88 17.16
C SER A 239 -13.27 11.01 18.36
N ALA A 240 -11.98 10.77 18.58
CA ALA A 240 -11.47 10.08 19.77
C ALA A 240 -11.65 10.88 21.07
N ALA A 241 -11.67 12.22 21.00
CA ALA A 241 -11.88 13.11 22.14
C ALA A 241 -13.34 13.17 22.65
N LYS A 242 -14.27 12.45 22.01
CA LYS A 242 -15.71 12.41 22.37
C LYS A 242 -16.18 11.04 22.87
N ARG A 243 -15.27 10.11 23.15
CA ARG A 243 -15.57 8.79 23.73
C ARG A 243 -15.01 8.66 25.13
#